data_AF-D8IAD6-F1
#
_entry.id   AF-D8IAD6-F1
#
_cell.length_a   1.000
_cell.length_b   1.000
_cell.length_c   1.000
_cell.angle_alpha   90.00
_cell.angle_beta   90.00
_cell.angle_gamma   90.00
#
_symmetry.space_group_name_H-M   'P 1'
#
loop_
_entity.id
_entity.type
_entity.pdbx_description
1 polymer ?
#
loop_
_entity_poly.entity_id
_entity_poly.type
_entity_poly.pdbx_seq_one_letter_code
_entity_poly.pdbx_strand_id
1 'polypeptide(L)'
;MENEFYYVYILLCEDGSYYTGVTNNLKERFIKHSKGKGAKYTKTHKPIKFLSAWRVENISIALKIEHYIKKQDKKTKTMFIENKRLLKKYFLKEYSELNKISVISVSNMNS
;
A
#
# COMPACT_ATOMS: atom_id res chain seq x y z
N MET A 1 13.60 4.70 18.59
CA MET A 1 12.28 4.04 18.73
C MET A 1 12.00 3.38 17.39
N GLU A 2 12.05 2.05 17.36
CA GLU A 2 11.75 1.27 16.17
C GLU A 2 10.29 1.51 15.78
N ASN A 3 10.04 1.85 14.51
CA ASN A 3 8.67 1.95 14.01
C ASN A 3 8.07 0.54 14.02
N GLU A 4 7.05 0.33 14.86
CA GLU A 4 6.43 -1.00 15.03
C GLU A 4 5.64 -1.46 13.80
N PHE A 5 5.32 -0.56 12.86
CA PHE A 5 4.50 -0.90 11.68
C PHE A 5 4.85 -0.09 10.42
N TYR A 6 4.63 -0.71 9.28
CA TYR A 6 4.72 -0.15 7.94
C TYR A 6 3.34 -0.16 7.29
N TYR A 7 3.18 0.61 6.22
CA TYR A 7 1.97 0.71 5.45
C TYR A 7 2.27 0.53 3.98
N VAL A 8 1.50 -0.32 3.32
CA VAL A 8 1.44 -0.42 1.86
C VAL A 8 0.18 0.30 1.41
N TYR A 9 0.25 1.14 0.39
CA TYR A 9 -0.90 1.90 -0.08
C TYR A 9 -0.98 1.96 -1.60
N ILE A 10 -2.20 2.21 -2.10
CA ILE A 10 -2.48 2.48 -3.51
C ILE A 10 -3.11 3.87 -3.65
N LEU A 11 -2.57 4.67 -4.56
CA LEU A 11 -3.11 5.96 -4.98
C LEU A 11 -3.60 5.90 -6.43
N LEU A 12 -4.61 6.70 -6.74
CA LEU A 12 -5.00 7.03 -8.10
C LEU A 12 -4.20 8.26 -8.57
N CYS A 13 -3.55 8.18 -9.72
CA CYS A 13 -2.89 9.30 -10.38
C CYS A 13 -3.83 9.97 -11.39
N GLU A 14 -3.52 11.22 -11.78
CA GLU A 14 -4.29 12.00 -12.78
C GLU A 14 -4.49 11.28 -14.13
N ASP A 15 -3.52 10.45 -14.53
CA ASP A 15 -3.56 9.65 -15.77
C ASP A 15 -4.40 8.36 -15.65
N GLY A 16 -5.07 8.15 -14.52
CA GLY A 16 -5.85 6.93 -14.25
C GLY A 16 -5.00 5.70 -13.93
N SER A 17 -3.68 5.87 -13.76
CA SER A 17 -2.78 4.82 -13.29
C SER A 17 -2.86 4.63 -11.78
N TYR A 18 -2.46 3.45 -11.32
CA TYR A 18 -2.39 3.12 -9.90
C TYR A 18 -0.94 3.14 -9.43
N TYR A 19 -0.65 4.02 -8.48
CA TYR A 19 0.65 4.06 -7.82
C TYR A 19 0.60 3.25 -6.53
N THR A 20 1.52 2.30 -6.36
CA THR A 20 1.67 1.53 -5.12
C THR A 20 2.97 1.93 -4.43
N GLY A 21 2.92 2.15 -3.11
CA GLY A 21 4.11 2.49 -2.34
C GLY A 21 4.06 1.96 -0.90
N VAL A 22 5.23 1.98 -0.25
CA VAL A 22 5.42 1.60 1.15
C VAL A 22 5.87 2.79 1.97
N THR A 23 5.41 2.92 3.22
CA THR A 23 5.91 3.90 4.18
C THR A 23 5.80 3.41 5.62
N ASN A 24 6.78 3.74 6.46
CA ASN A 24 6.70 3.58 7.92
C ASN A 24 6.08 4.78 8.64
N ASN A 25 5.76 5.86 7.92
CA ASN A 25 5.19 7.05 8.52
C ASN A 25 4.20 7.70 7.56
N LEU A 26 2.96 7.19 7.56
CA LEU A 26 1.86 7.69 6.73
C LEU A 26 1.63 9.20 6.95
N LYS A 27 1.70 9.68 8.20
CA LYS A 27 1.46 11.09 8.56
C LYS A 27 2.55 11.99 7.98
N GLU A 28 3.82 11.70 8.21
CA GLU A 28 4.91 12.50 7.64
C GLU A 28 4.98 12.40 6.12
N ARG A 29 4.68 11.22 5.55
CA ARG A 29 4.73 11.05 4.09
C ARG A 29 3.58 11.77 3.39
N PHE A 30 2.37 11.74 3.95
CA PHE A 30 1.25 12.53 3.46
C PHE A 30 1.57 14.03 3.54
N ILE A 31 2.13 14.51 4.66
CA ILE A 31 2.57 15.91 4.81
C ILE A 31 3.67 16.28 3.81
N LYS A 32 4.66 15.40 3.56
CA LYS A 32 5.73 15.64 2.57
C LYS A 32 5.21 15.67 1.13
N HIS A 33 4.26 14.78 0.77
CA HIS A 33 3.63 14.78 -0.56
C HIS A 33 2.68 15.96 -0.76
N SER A 34 1.85 16.29 0.25
CA SER A 34 0.92 17.45 0.21
C SER A 34 1.67 18.78 0.09
N LYS A 35 2.89 18.88 0.64
CA LYS A 35 3.77 20.05 0.51
C LYS A 35 4.71 20.02 -0.72
N GLY A 36 4.54 19.08 -1.66
CA GLY A 36 5.32 19.03 -2.90
C GLY A 36 6.80 18.61 -2.75
N LYS A 37 7.18 18.04 -1.60
CA LYS A 37 8.55 17.59 -1.28
C LYS A 37 8.71 16.05 -1.30
N GLY A 38 7.83 15.36 -2.04
CA GLY A 38 7.89 13.91 -2.25
C GLY A 38 8.87 13.47 -3.35
N ALA A 39 8.96 12.16 -3.58
CA ALA A 39 9.81 11.57 -4.62
C ALA A 39 9.55 12.16 -6.01
N LYS A 40 10.60 12.22 -6.85
CA LYS A 40 10.63 12.82 -8.20
C LYS A 40 9.45 12.40 -9.09
N TYR A 41 8.90 11.20 -8.88
CA TYR A 41 7.74 10.64 -9.59
C TYR A 41 6.40 11.35 -9.28
N THR A 42 6.19 11.82 -8.04
CA THR A 42 4.97 12.54 -7.62
C THR A 42 4.95 14.02 -7.99
N LYS A 43 6.03 14.55 -8.60
CA LYS A 43 6.02 15.87 -9.24
C LYS A 43 5.40 15.84 -10.64
N THR A 44 5.42 14.68 -11.32
CA THR A 44 4.95 14.54 -12.70
C THR A 44 3.62 13.81 -12.82
N HIS A 45 3.26 12.96 -11.85
CA HIS A 45 1.96 12.28 -11.77
C HIS A 45 1.36 12.57 -10.41
N LYS A 46 0.54 13.62 -10.32
CA LYS A 46 -0.05 14.00 -9.03
C LYS A 46 -1.04 12.91 -8.61
N PRO A 47 -0.88 12.32 -7.43
CA PRO A 47 -1.91 11.45 -6.88
C PRO A 47 -3.14 12.29 -6.54
N ILE A 48 -4.28 11.94 -7.11
CA ILE A 48 -5.57 12.63 -6.93
C ILE A 48 -6.40 12.04 -5.81
N LYS A 49 -6.22 10.74 -5.50
CA LYS A 49 -7.02 10.06 -4.48
C LYS A 49 -6.26 8.92 -3.82
N PHE A 50 -6.48 8.76 -2.51
CA PHE A 50 -6.09 7.57 -1.78
C PHE A 50 -7.14 6.47 -1.99
N LEU A 51 -6.73 5.30 -2.50
CA LEU A 51 -7.65 4.21 -2.80
C LEU A 51 -7.69 3.17 -1.67
N SER A 52 -6.53 2.76 -1.17
CA SER A 52 -6.47 1.77 -0.09
C SER A 52 -5.12 1.77 0.63
N ALA A 53 -5.11 1.30 1.88
CA ALA A 53 -3.93 1.08 2.71
C ALA A 53 -4.03 -0.26 3.44
N TRP A 54 -2.87 -0.85 3.72
CA TRP A 54 -2.71 -2.02 4.57
C TRP A 54 -1.58 -1.78 5.55
N ARG A 55 -1.84 -2.03 6.84
CA ARG A 55 -0.82 -1.97 7.89
C ARG A 55 -0.14 -3.33 7.99
N VAL A 56 1.18 -3.31 8.08
CA VAL A 56 2.02 -4.50 8.11
C VAL A 56 3.11 -4.35 9.16
N GLU A 57 3.54 -5.45 9.74
CA GLU A 57 4.39 -5.45 10.95
C GLU A 57 5.88 -5.17 10.63
N ASN A 58 6.34 -5.45 9.41
CA ASN A 58 7.74 -5.23 9.05
C ASN A 58 7.92 -4.71 7.62
N ILE A 59 9.09 -4.13 7.36
CA ILE A 59 9.43 -3.59 6.04
C ILE A 59 9.59 -4.68 4.98
N SER A 60 10.19 -5.82 5.34
CA SER A 60 10.43 -6.92 4.38
C SER A 60 9.13 -7.45 3.79
N ILE A 61 8.09 -7.60 4.60
CA ILE A 61 6.78 -8.03 4.12
C ILE A 61 6.08 -6.87 3.39
N ALA A 62 6.21 -5.64 3.86
CA ALA A 62 5.68 -4.48 3.13
C ALA A 62 6.21 -4.41 1.68
N LEU A 63 7.51 -4.64 1.49
CA LEU A 63 8.15 -4.68 0.18
C LEU A 63 7.69 -5.88 -0.66
N LYS A 64 7.51 -7.06 -0.04
CA LYS A 64 6.94 -8.23 -0.74
C LYS A 64 5.51 -7.96 -1.22
N ILE A 65 4.68 -7.34 -0.38
CA ILE A 65 3.30 -6.98 -0.73
C ILE A 65 3.28 -5.90 -1.82
N GLU A 66 4.13 -4.89 -1.75
CA GLU A 66 4.26 -3.86 -2.79
C GLU A 66 4.62 -4.50 -4.14
N HIS A 67 5.63 -5.37 -4.15
CA HIS A 67 6.04 -6.09 -5.36
C HIS A 67 4.92 -6.98 -5.90
N TYR A 68 4.25 -7.71 -5.00
CA TYR A 68 3.10 -8.54 -5.34
C TYR A 68 1.98 -7.73 -6.01
N ILE A 69 1.58 -6.61 -5.39
CA ILE A 69 0.56 -5.70 -5.95
C ILE A 69 1.02 -5.16 -7.30
N LYS A 70 2.27 -4.71 -7.45
CA LYS A 70 2.79 -4.15 -8.71
C LYS A 70 2.64 -5.12 -9.87
N LYS A 71 2.88 -6.42 -9.63
CA LYS A 71 2.75 -7.50 -10.62
C LYS A 71 1.30 -7.81 -11.03
N GLN A 72 0.31 -7.44 -10.21
CA GLN A 72 -1.08 -7.73 -10.53
C GLN A 72 -1.62 -6.84 -11.66
N ASP A 73 -2.61 -7.33 -12.38
CA ASP A 73 -3.34 -6.57 -13.38
C ASP A 73 -4.28 -5.53 -12.73
N LYS A 74 -4.83 -4.63 -13.55
CA LYS A 74 -5.72 -3.56 -13.06
C LYS A 74 -6.97 -4.12 -12.37
N LYS A 75 -7.52 -5.23 -12.88
CA LYS A 75 -8.72 -5.89 -12.34
C LYS A 75 -8.48 -6.41 -10.92
N THR A 76 -7.39 -7.14 -10.70
CA THR A 76 -7.04 -7.69 -9.39
C THR A 76 -6.71 -6.56 -8.41
N LYS A 77 -6.01 -5.51 -8.86
CA LYS A 77 -5.78 -4.30 -8.05
C LYS A 77 -7.09 -3.65 -7.61
N THR A 78 -8.07 -3.50 -8.50
CA THR A 78 -9.40 -2.98 -8.16
C THR A 78 -10.11 -3.86 -7.13
N MET A 79 -10.05 -5.18 -7.25
CA MET A 79 -10.62 -6.10 -6.24
C MET A 79 -10.00 -5.89 -4.86
N PHE A 80 -8.69 -5.64 -4.77
CA PHE A 80 -8.03 -5.34 -3.51
C PHE A 80 -8.46 -3.98 -2.93
N ILE A 81 -8.69 -2.99 -3.78
CA ILE A 81 -9.18 -1.67 -3.38
C ILE A 81 -10.61 -1.77 -2.81
N GLU A 82 -11.50 -2.47 -3.51
CA GLU A 82 -12.91 -2.66 -3.11
C GLU A 82 -13.06 -3.54 -1.87
N ASN A 83 -12.25 -4.61 -1.79
CA ASN A 83 -12.24 -5.52 -0.65
C ASN A 83 -10.82 -5.78 -0.17
N LYS A 84 -10.40 -4.95 0.78
CA LYS A 84 -9.05 -4.96 1.37
C LYS A 84 -8.64 -6.31 1.98
N ARG A 85 -9.61 -7.16 2.36
CA ARG A 85 -9.33 -8.50 2.90
C ARG A 85 -8.83 -9.47 1.83
N LEU A 86 -9.17 -9.22 0.56
CA LEU A 86 -8.73 -10.06 -0.55
C LEU A 86 -7.23 -10.00 -0.77
N LEU A 87 -6.58 -8.84 -0.57
CA LEU A 87 -5.13 -8.76 -0.66
C LEU A 87 -4.47 -9.75 0.30
N LYS A 88 -4.90 -9.77 1.57
CA LYS A 88 -4.38 -10.71 2.57
C LYS A 88 -4.60 -12.15 2.12
N LYS A 89 -5.81 -12.50 1.70
CA LYS A 89 -6.16 -13.86 1.25
C LYS A 89 -5.31 -14.30 0.05
N TYR A 90 -5.14 -13.46 -0.95
CA TYR A 90 -4.42 -13.78 -2.18
C TYR A 90 -2.91 -13.82 -1.95
N PHE A 91 -2.37 -12.84 -1.23
CA PHE A 91 -0.97 -12.80 -0.87
C PHE A 91 -0.55 -14.02 -0.04
N LEU A 92 -1.34 -14.40 0.97
CA LEU A 92 -1.07 -15.57 1.81
C LEU A 92 -1.23 -16.91 1.07
N LYS A 93 -2.00 -16.94 -0.03
CA LYS A 93 -2.08 -18.12 -0.90
C LYS A 93 -0.79 -18.31 -1.69
N GLU A 94 -0.16 -17.22 -2.13
CA GLU A 94 1.10 -17.25 -2.90
C GLU A 94 2.33 -17.39 -1.98
N TYR A 95 2.28 -16.81 -0.78
CA TYR A 95 3.33 -16.87 0.25
C TYR A 95 2.87 -17.70 1.44
N SER A 96 2.61 -18.98 1.18
CA SER A 96 2.01 -19.89 2.16
C SER A 96 2.83 -20.06 3.45
N GLU A 97 4.14 -19.83 3.38
CA GLU A 97 5.06 -19.83 4.52
C GLU A 97 4.82 -18.67 5.50
N LEU A 98 4.15 -17.60 5.06
CA LEU A 98 3.82 -16.43 5.88
C LEU A 98 2.48 -16.57 6.62
N ASN A 99 1.75 -17.68 6.43
CA ASN A 99 0.44 -17.92 7.07
C ASN A 99 0.46 -17.99 8.60
N LYS A 100 1.62 -18.22 9.22
CA LYS A 100 1.79 -18.26 10.68
C LYS A 100 1.97 -16.88 11.32
N ILE A 101 2.05 -15.82 10.52
CA ILE A 101 2.35 -14.47 11.00
C ILE A 101 1.08 -13.60 10.86
N SER A 102 0.80 -12.76 11.85
CA SER A 102 -0.31 -11.79 11.88
C SER A 102 -0.08 -10.59 10.94
N VAL A 103 0.48 -10.86 9.75
CA VAL A 103 1.23 -9.93 8.89
C VAL A 103 0.47 -8.66 8.47
N ILE A 104 -0.83 -8.78 8.21
CA ILE A 104 -1.61 -7.73 7.55
C ILE A 104 -2.83 -7.41 8.42
N SER A 105 -2.81 -6.20 8.97
CA SER A 105 -3.95 -5.59 9.63
C SER A 105 -4.66 -4.65 8.65
N VAL A 106 -5.87 -5.03 8.26
CA VAL A 106 -6.76 -4.20 7.45
C VAL A 106 -7.41 -3.19 8.39
N SER A 107 -6.81 -2.00 8.50
CA SER A 107 -7.46 -0.88 9.17
C SER A 107 -8.30 -0.11 8.15
N ASN A 108 -9.56 0.12 8.46
CA ASN A 108 -10.32 1.16 7.78
C ASN A 108 -9.81 2.50 8.32
N MET A 109 -9.04 3.23 7.50
CA MET A 109 -8.94 4.68 7.66
C MET A 109 -10.27 5.28 7.19
N ASN A 110 -11.33 5.04 7.96
CA ASN A 110 -12.56 5.82 7.86
C ASN A 110 -12.56 6.79 9.02
N SER A 111 -12.48 8.08 8.65
CA SER A 111 -12.81 9.27 9.45
C SER A 111 -11.79 9.67 10.52
#